data_AF-A0AAN9AMS8-F1
#
_entry.id   AF-A0AAN9AMS8-F1
#
_cell.length_a   1.000
_cell.length_b   1.000
_cell.length_c   1.000
_cell.angle_alpha   90.00
_cell.angle_beta   90.00
_cell.angle_gamma   90.00
#
_symmetry.space_group_name_H-M   'P 1'
#
loop_
_entity.id
_entity.type
_entity.pdbx_description
1 polymer ?
#
loop_
_entity_poly.entity_id
_entity_poly.type
_entity_poly.pdbx_seq_one_letter_code
_entity_poly.pdbx_strand_id
1 'polypeptide(L)'
;MQVTSSDKHSGSHSVQITNRFKYFDGLAQTIHVTPGQYYHVSAWVKFLNDHPKQNIGIHMEFTFPDGKHEYPSAALHNLAVSSDGWFHLVGGFTAPDTALQKSRLYFQSGPSEQVKYAVDDVSVVPQTNQNVSRAYLDQMIDKQRKSNIKIQVHTASGINLADVQIHVLQKKKLFPFGTAVRGSKYNYNVAGGRYGDFIHKHFNWAVPENSLKWPAIEPTRGKKNFQRPLDMIHRLKSQG
;
A
#
# COMPACT_ATOMS: atom_id res chain seq x y z
N MET A 1 30.79 1.47 5.19
CA MET A 1 29.82 2.58 5.21
C MET A 1 30.58 3.88 5.41
N GLN A 2 30.13 4.97 4.78
CA GLN A 2 30.76 6.29 4.88
C GLN A 2 29.66 7.34 5.03
N VAL A 3 29.85 8.28 5.96
CA VAL A 3 28.97 9.46 6.09
C VAL A 3 29.46 10.53 5.13
N THR A 4 28.57 11.16 4.36
CA THR A 4 28.91 12.23 3.41
C THR A 4 27.98 13.42 3.56
N SER A 5 28.50 14.63 3.29
CA SER A 5 27.72 15.87 3.24
C SER A 5 27.44 16.35 1.81
N SER A 6 28.09 15.75 0.79
CA SER A 6 28.05 16.22 -0.61
C SER A 6 26.87 15.69 -1.40
N ASP A 7 26.35 14.51 -1.08
CA ASP A 7 25.18 13.91 -1.73
C ASP A 7 24.21 13.42 -0.65
N LYS A 8 23.13 14.17 -0.44
CA LYS A 8 22.15 13.98 0.63
C LYS A 8 20.75 14.33 0.12
N HIS A 9 19.74 13.73 0.74
CA HIS A 9 18.36 14.08 0.43
C HIS A 9 17.96 15.35 1.18
N SER A 10 18.24 15.41 2.50
CA SER A 10 17.96 16.58 3.32
C SER A 10 19.01 16.77 4.42
N GLY A 11 18.81 17.75 5.29
CA GLY A 11 19.69 17.98 6.45
C GLY A 11 21.16 18.22 6.09
N SER A 12 22.06 17.60 6.85
CA SER A 12 23.52 17.83 6.74
C SER A 12 24.30 16.69 6.11
N HIS A 13 23.82 15.45 6.23
CA HIS A 13 24.57 14.27 5.82
C HIS A 13 23.65 13.13 5.36
N SER A 14 24.18 12.24 4.53
CA SER A 14 23.62 10.92 4.25
C SER A 14 24.65 9.82 4.55
N VAL A 15 24.22 8.56 4.56
CA VAL A 15 25.11 7.40 4.74
C VAL A 15 25.21 6.63 3.43
N GLN A 16 26.42 6.46 2.92
CA GLN A 16 26.73 5.62 1.77
C GLN A 16 27.12 4.20 2.20
N ILE A 17 26.49 3.23 1.55
CA ILE A 17 26.75 1.80 1.69
C ILE A 17 27.49 1.34 0.44
N THR A 18 28.74 0.97 0.64
CA THR A 18 29.69 0.50 -0.38
C THR A 18 30.44 -0.72 0.15
N ASN A 19 31.18 -1.41 -0.73
CA ASN A 19 32.02 -2.57 -0.39
C ASN A 19 31.27 -3.67 0.37
N ARG A 20 30.08 -4.02 -0.13
CA ARG A 20 29.25 -5.10 0.41
C ARG A 20 29.84 -6.44 -0.05
N PHE A 21 29.99 -7.40 0.86
CA PHE A 21 30.48 -8.74 0.54
C PHE A 21 29.34 -9.74 0.38
N LYS A 22 28.17 -9.43 0.94
CA LYS A 22 26.95 -10.23 0.82
C LYS A 22 25.77 -9.34 0.46
N TYR A 23 24.81 -9.89 -0.29
CA TYR A 23 23.58 -9.18 -0.66
C TYR A 23 22.71 -8.72 0.53
N PHE A 24 23.04 -9.14 1.76
CA PHE A 24 22.41 -8.71 3.00
C PHE A 24 23.27 -7.79 3.87
N ASP A 25 24.51 -7.49 3.45
CA ASP A 25 25.29 -6.45 4.11
C ASP A 25 24.64 -5.10 3.85
N GLY A 26 24.51 -4.26 4.86
CA GLY A 26 23.80 -3.00 4.72
C GLY A 26 23.71 -2.21 6.00
N LEU A 27 23.07 -1.05 5.90
CA LEU A 27 22.74 -0.25 7.06
C LEU A 27 21.74 -0.99 7.95
N ALA A 28 22.00 -1.00 9.25
CA ALA A 28 21.10 -1.60 10.22
C ALA A 28 21.17 -0.89 11.57
N GLN A 29 20.06 -0.91 12.29
CA GLN A 29 19.93 -0.29 13.60
C GLN A 29 19.01 -1.13 14.49
N THR A 30 19.46 -1.40 15.71
CA THR A 30 18.57 -1.93 16.75
C THR A 30 17.61 -0.82 17.17
N ILE A 31 16.31 -1.12 17.15
CA ILE A 31 15.24 -0.21 17.56
C ILE A 31 14.45 -0.84 18.69
N HIS A 32 13.72 -0.03 19.45
CA HIS A 32 12.76 -0.52 20.44
C HIS A 32 11.35 -0.44 19.87
N VAL A 33 10.57 -1.50 20.02
CA VAL A 33 9.19 -1.58 19.54
C VAL A 33 8.27 -2.03 20.67
N THR A 34 7.03 -1.55 20.65
CA THR A 34 5.98 -1.98 21.57
C THR A 34 5.30 -3.23 21.01
N PRO A 35 5.11 -4.31 21.79
CA PRO A 35 4.39 -5.50 21.34
C PRO A 35 3.02 -5.16 20.74
N GLY A 36 2.69 -5.77 19.60
CA GLY A 36 1.43 -5.57 18.89
C GLY A 36 1.26 -4.21 18.19
N GLN A 37 2.17 -3.26 18.36
CA GLN A 37 2.08 -1.93 17.76
C GLN A 37 2.45 -1.97 16.26
N TYR A 38 1.63 -1.32 15.43
CA TYR A 38 1.96 -1.05 14.03
C TYR A 38 2.86 0.18 13.90
N TYR A 39 3.89 0.09 13.07
CA TYR A 39 4.82 1.18 12.80
C TYR A 39 4.80 1.52 11.31
N HIS A 40 4.74 2.81 11.02
CA HIS A 40 5.06 3.31 9.69
C HIS A 40 6.58 3.48 9.58
N VAL A 41 7.15 3.00 8.47
CA VAL A 41 8.59 3.12 8.19
C VAL A 41 8.80 3.84 6.87
N SER A 42 9.80 4.71 6.84
CA SER A 42 10.25 5.34 5.61
C SER A 42 11.75 5.56 5.59
N ALA A 43 12.31 5.66 4.39
CA ALA A 43 13.66 6.15 4.16
C ALA A 43 13.79 6.70 2.75
N TRP A 44 14.70 7.66 2.56
CA TRP A 44 15.15 8.06 1.24
C TRP A 44 16.36 7.23 0.84
N VAL A 45 16.34 6.73 -0.39
CA VAL A 45 17.37 5.85 -0.93
C VAL A 45 17.79 6.34 -2.31
N LYS A 46 19.07 6.24 -2.63
CA LYS A 46 19.62 6.55 -3.95
C LYS A 46 20.65 5.52 -4.35
N PHE A 47 20.58 4.99 -5.57
CA PHE A 47 21.65 4.15 -6.12
C PHE A 47 22.78 5.01 -6.68
N LEU A 48 24.03 4.66 -6.34
CA LEU A 48 25.23 5.47 -6.60
C LEU A 48 26.03 5.01 -7.82
N ASN A 49 25.67 3.87 -8.40
CA ASN A 49 26.30 3.34 -9.60
C ASN A 49 25.27 2.62 -10.48
N ASP A 50 25.54 2.64 -11.79
CA ASP A 50 24.70 1.98 -12.77
C ASP A 50 24.76 0.46 -12.62
N HIS A 51 23.58 -0.16 -12.70
CA HIS A 51 23.38 -1.61 -12.69
C HIS A 51 22.01 -1.91 -13.32
N PRO A 52 21.76 -3.12 -13.87
CA PRO A 52 20.41 -3.56 -14.19
C PRO A 52 19.42 -3.32 -13.05
N LYS A 53 18.14 -3.19 -13.36
CA LYS A 53 17.05 -3.00 -12.40
C LYS A 53 17.19 -3.89 -11.17
N GLN A 54 17.30 -3.29 -9.98
CA GLN A 54 17.45 -4.00 -8.70
C GLN A 54 16.24 -3.76 -7.81
N ASN A 55 16.09 -4.61 -6.80
CA ASN A 55 15.15 -4.35 -5.72
C ASN A 55 15.92 -3.74 -4.53
N ILE A 56 15.23 -3.03 -3.65
CA ILE A 56 15.73 -2.66 -2.31
C ILE A 56 14.55 -2.63 -1.34
N GLY A 57 14.81 -2.95 -0.07
CA GLY A 57 13.79 -2.99 0.96
C GLY A 57 14.31 -2.65 2.35
N ILE A 58 13.37 -2.39 3.24
CA ILE A 58 13.58 -2.30 4.68
C ILE A 58 12.97 -3.55 5.29
N HIS A 59 13.73 -4.21 6.15
CA HIS A 59 13.35 -5.45 6.82
C HIS A 59 13.54 -5.32 8.32
N MET A 60 12.76 -6.11 9.04
CA MET A 60 12.93 -6.30 10.47
C MET A 60 13.59 -7.64 10.74
N GLU A 61 14.39 -7.70 11.79
CA GLU A 61 14.88 -8.91 12.43
C GLU A 61 14.33 -8.88 13.85
N PHE A 62 13.44 -9.82 14.17
CA PHE A 62 12.95 -10.05 15.51
C PHE A 62 13.59 -11.31 16.06
N THR A 63 14.26 -11.21 17.21
CA THR A 63 14.77 -12.35 17.96
C THR A 63 13.92 -12.56 19.20
N PHE A 64 13.41 -13.78 19.36
CA PHE A 64 12.58 -14.16 20.49
C PHE A 64 13.44 -14.76 21.62
N PRO A 65 12.95 -14.77 22.88
CA PRO A 65 13.68 -15.35 24.00
C PRO A 65 14.05 -16.84 23.84
N ASP A 66 13.32 -17.59 23.01
CA ASP A 66 13.60 -19.00 22.69
C ASP A 66 14.67 -19.17 21.59
N GLY A 67 15.26 -18.08 21.10
CA GLY A 67 16.27 -18.07 20.05
C GLY A 67 15.71 -18.15 18.63
N LYS A 68 14.38 -18.16 18.43
CA LYS A 68 13.80 -18.07 17.09
C LYS A 68 13.99 -16.67 16.51
N HIS A 69 13.97 -16.61 15.18
CA HIS A 69 14.06 -15.37 14.43
C HIS A 69 12.92 -15.23 13.42
N GLU A 70 12.39 -14.02 13.29
CA GLU A 70 11.49 -13.62 12.22
C GLU A 70 12.07 -12.46 11.41
N TYR A 71 11.82 -12.48 10.10
CA TYR A 71 12.37 -11.50 9.15
C TYR A 71 11.30 -10.87 8.24
N PRO A 72 10.32 -10.12 8.79
CA PRO A 72 9.30 -9.52 7.94
C PRO A 72 9.84 -8.34 7.15
N SER A 73 9.41 -8.23 5.90
CA SER A 73 9.65 -7.05 5.08
C SER A 73 8.71 -5.92 5.52
N ALA A 74 9.27 -4.74 5.75
CA ALA A 74 8.53 -3.55 6.15
C ALA A 74 8.24 -2.62 4.96
N ALA A 75 9.17 -2.53 3.99
CA ALA A 75 8.97 -1.78 2.75
C ALA A 75 9.78 -2.42 1.62
N LEU A 76 9.26 -2.38 0.38
CA LEU A 76 9.94 -2.87 -0.81
C LEU A 76 9.78 -1.88 -1.96
N HIS A 77 10.86 -1.63 -2.69
CA HIS A 77 10.86 -0.98 -3.99
C HIS A 77 11.51 -1.93 -4.99
N ASN A 78 10.79 -2.23 -6.07
CA ASN A 78 11.26 -3.12 -7.11
C ASN A 78 11.70 -2.33 -8.33
N LEU A 79 12.66 -2.87 -9.08
CA LEU A 79 13.11 -2.34 -10.37
C LEU A 79 13.74 -0.94 -10.33
N ALA A 80 14.35 -0.55 -9.21
CA ALA A 80 15.08 0.70 -9.06
C ALA A 80 16.36 0.73 -9.91
N VAL A 81 16.74 1.93 -10.35
CA VAL A 81 17.96 2.22 -11.10
C VAL A 81 18.63 3.50 -10.59
N SER A 82 19.92 3.68 -10.88
CA SER A 82 20.71 4.87 -10.51
C SER A 82 20.09 6.19 -11.01
N SER A 83 19.48 6.18 -12.20
CA SER A 83 18.85 7.35 -12.79
C SER A 83 17.58 7.82 -12.07
N ASP A 84 17.01 7.02 -11.16
CA ASP A 84 15.85 7.43 -10.34
C ASP A 84 16.23 8.53 -9.34
N GLY A 85 17.52 8.70 -9.05
CA GLY A 85 18.00 9.62 -8.03
C GLY A 85 17.58 9.20 -6.63
N TRP A 86 17.22 10.18 -5.80
CA TRP A 86 16.62 9.91 -4.49
C TRP A 86 15.17 9.50 -4.66
N PHE A 87 14.82 8.31 -4.21
CA PHE A 87 13.44 7.81 -4.17
C PHE A 87 13.04 7.46 -2.73
N HIS A 88 11.74 7.57 -2.47
CA HIS A 88 11.17 7.40 -1.15
C HIS A 88 10.65 5.96 -0.98
N LEU A 89 11.30 5.21 -0.10
CA LEU A 89 10.90 3.85 0.27
C LEU A 89 9.99 3.94 1.49
N VAL A 90 8.74 3.51 1.35
CA VAL A 90 7.69 3.65 2.38
C VAL A 90 6.97 2.33 2.61
N GLY A 91 6.65 2.05 3.87
CA GLY A 91 5.83 0.91 4.23
C GLY A 91 5.54 0.88 5.73
N GLY A 92 5.41 -0.32 6.29
CA GLY A 92 5.20 -0.50 7.71
C GLY A 92 5.29 -1.95 8.14
N PHE A 93 5.39 -2.16 9.44
CA PHE A 93 5.42 -3.48 10.05
C PHE A 93 4.64 -3.47 11.36
N THR A 94 4.08 -4.62 11.73
CA THR A 94 3.51 -4.84 13.07
C THR A 94 4.52 -5.57 13.91
N ALA A 95 4.86 -5.04 15.08
CA ALA A 95 5.70 -5.75 16.03
C ALA A 95 4.96 -7.00 16.55
N PRO A 96 5.64 -8.16 16.68
CA PRO A 96 5.05 -9.34 17.31
C PRO A 96 4.42 -9.00 18.66
N ASP A 97 3.24 -9.57 18.93
CA ASP A 97 2.52 -9.36 20.19
C ASP A 97 3.03 -10.31 21.29
N THR A 98 4.35 -10.27 21.50
CA THR A 98 5.07 -11.08 22.49
C THR A 98 6.38 -10.40 22.88
N ALA A 99 7.02 -10.92 23.92
CA ALA A 99 8.33 -10.42 24.34
C ALA A 99 9.40 -10.69 23.27
N LEU A 100 10.21 -9.67 22.98
CA LEU A 100 11.35 -9.75 22.07
C LEU A 100 12.65 -9.58 22.83
N GLN A 101 13.66 -10.38 22.49
CA GLN A 101 15.04 -10.18 22.94
C GLN A 101 15.71 -9.05 22.15
N LYS A 102 15.41 -8.95 20.85
CA LYS A 102 15.99 -7.96 19.94
C LYS A 102 15.01 -7.63 18.82
N SER A 103 14.97 -6.35 18.46
CA SER A 103 14.34 -5.84 17.24
C SER A 103 15.35 -4.99 16.48
N ARG A 104 15.65 -5.37 15.24
CA ARG A 104 16.62 -4.67 14.39
C ARG A 104 16.01 -4.36 13.04
N LEU A 105 16.07 -3.11 12.63
CA LEU A 105 15.74 -2.65 11.30
C LEU A 105 16.99 -2.70 10.44
N TYR A 106 16.88 -3.12 9.19
CA TYR A 106 18.00 -3.15 8.27
C TYR A 106 17.55 -3.06 6.81
N PHE A 107 18.46 -2.58 5.96
CA PHE A 107 18.23 -2.46 4.53
C PHE A 107 18.70 -3.75 3.84
N GLN A 108 17.75 -4.45 3.22
CA GLN A 108 17.96 -5.74 2.54
C GLN A 108 16.95 -5.88 1.39
N SER A 109 17.18 -6.86 0.52
CA SER A 109 16.42 -7.22 -0.69
C SER A 109 16.94 -6.58 -1.95
N GLY A 110 17.97 -7.17 -2.53
CA GLY A 110 18.02 -7.29 -3.98
C GLY A 110 18.92 -6.37 -4.79
N PRO A 111 19.73 -5.45 -4.24
CA PRO A 111 20.88 -5.00 -4.99
C PRO A 111 21.94 -6.10 -4.89
N SER A 112 22.44 -6.55 -6.05
CA SER A 112 23.75 -7.19 -6.17
C SER A 112 24.75 -6.53 -5.21
N GLU A 113 25.69 -7.32 -4.67
CA GLU A 113 26.77 -6.83 -3.81
C GLU A 113 27.57 -5.66 -4.43
N GLN A 114 27.52 -5.55 -5.77
CA GLN A 114 28.16 -4.50 -6.56
C GLN A 114 27.40 -3.17 -6.56
N VAL A 115 26.15 -3.15 -6.10
CA VAL A 115 25.32 -1.94 -6.09
C VAL A 115 25.59 -1.18 -4.80
N LYS A 116 26.04 0.05 -5.00
CA LYS A 116 26.29 1.05 -3.98
C LYS A 116 25.04 1.90 -3.84
N TYR A 117 24.65 2.21 -2.61
CA TYR A 117 23.48 3.03 -2.36
C TYR A 117 23.71 3.99 -1.20
N ALA A 118 23.02 5.12 -1.21
CA ALA A 118 22.93 6.04 -0.09
C ALA A 118 21.56 5.92 0.57
N VAL A 119 21.54 6.12 1.89
CA VAL A 119 20.33 6.17 2.71
C VAL A 119 20.34 7.47 3.49
N ASP A 120 19.17 8.10 3.58
CA ASP A 120 18.94 9.33 4.33
C ASP A 120 17.52 9.34 4.92
N ASP A 121 17.28 10.21 5.90
CA ASP A 121 15.95 10.49 6.47
C ASP A 121 15.16 9.23 6.90
N VAL A 122 15.84 8.26 7.52
CA VAL A 122 15.18 7.04 8.04
C VAL A 122 14.25 7.40 9.19
N SER A 123 12.99 6.97 9.10
CA SER A 123 11.97 7.22 10.10
C SER A 123 11.22 5.93 10.44
N VAL A 124 11.05 5.68 11.74
CA VAL A 124 10.20 4.63 12.28
C VAL A 124 9.30 5.29 13.30
N VAL A 125 8.03 5.44 12.97
CA VAL A 125 7.06 6.10 13.84
C VAL A 125 5.97 5.12 14.21
N PRO A 126 5.63 4.97 15.51
CA PRO A 126 4.48 4.18 15.89
C PRO A 126 3.27 4.82 15.24
N GLN A 127 2.59 4.05 14.40
CA GLN A 127 1.28 4.42 13.96
C GLN A 127 0.34 4.04 15.10
N THR A 128 0.30 4.92 16.09
CA THR A 128 -0.95 5.10 16.83
C THR A 128 -2.02 5.25 15.77
N ASN A 129 -3.23 4.68 15.97
CA ASN A 129 -4.34 5.04 15.11
C ASN A 129 -4.32 6.56 15.07
N GLN A 130 -3.81 7.10 13.95
CA GLN A 130 -3.81 8.52 13.75
C GLN A 130 -5.30 8.75 13.80
N ASN A 131 -5.73 9.42 14.86
CA ASN A 131 -6.98 10.13 14.84
C ASN A 131 -6.76 11.19 13.76
N VAL A 132 -6.66 10.76 12.49
CA VAL A 132 -6.95 11.58 11.35
C VAL A 132 -8.38 11.95 11.65
N SER A 133 -8.53 13.12 12.27
CA SER A 133 -9.79 13.43 12.89
C SER A 133 -10.81 13.35 11.79
N ARG A 134 -11.99 12.85 12.11
CA ARG A 134 -13.05 12.73 11.11
C ARG A 134 -13.24 14.06 10.37
N ALA A 135 -13.04 15.19 11.06
CA ALA A 135 -13.04 16.53 10.48
C ALA A 135 -11.95 16.75 9.41
N TYR A 136 -10.70 16.31 9.63
CA TYR A 136 -9.66 16.40 8.60
C TYR A 136 -9.99 15.54 7.37
N LEU A 137 -10.45 14.31 7.57
CA LEU A 137 -10.88 13.45 6.47
C LEU A 137 -12.07 14.04 5.71
N ASP A 138 -13.05 14.58 6.44
CA ASP A 138 -14.22 15.23 5.85
C ASP A 138 -13.82 16.47 5.04
N GLN A 139 -12.88 17.29 5.53
CA GLN A 139 -12.34 18.43 4.79
C GLN A 139 -11.64 17.99 3.50
N MET A 140 -10.83 16.94 3.57
CA MET A 140 -10.12 16.41 2.40
C MET A 140 -11.09 15.78 1.39
N ILE A 141 -12.13 15.08 1.85
CA ILE A 141 -13.21 14.56 1.01
C ILE A 141 -13.98 15.70 0.35
N ASP A 142 -14.31 16.76 1.10
CA ASP A 142 -15.02 17.91 0.56
C ASP A 142 -14.22 18.58 -0.56
N LYS A 143 -12.94 18.84 -0.29
CA LYS A 143 -12.00 19.46 -1.24
C LYS A 143 -11.75 18.62 -2.49
N GLN A 144 -11.58 17.29 -2.35
CA GLN A 144 -11.09 16.44 -3.44
C GLN A 144 -12.19 15.62 -4.14
N ARG A 145 -13.35 15.44 -3.49
CA ARG A 145 -14.37 14.47 -3.91
C ARG A 145 -15.80 15.01 -3.91
N LYS A 146 -16.02 16.25 -3.45
CA LYS A 146 -17.32 16.91 -3.53
C LYS A 146 -17.25 18.15 -4.43
N SER A 147 -18.41 18.63 -4.81
CA SER A 147 -18.57 19.89 -5.54
C SER A 147 -19.88 20.53 -5.10
N ASN A 148 -19.91 21.85 -5.11
CA ASN A 148 -21.11 22.60 -4.73
C ASN A 148 -22.18 22.47 -5.83
N ILE A 149 -23.42 22.23 -5.42
CA ILE A 149 -24.60 22.32 -6.27
C ILE A 149 -25.28 23.65 -5.95
N LYS A 150 -25.50 24.50 -6.96
CA LYS A 150 -26.29 25.72 -6.83
C LYS A 150 -27.69 25.45 -7.39
N ILE A 151 -28.71 25.67 -6.57
CA ILE A 151 -30.11 25.53 -6.96
C ILE A 151 -30.77 26.89 -6.91
N GLN A 152 -31.35 27.32 -8.02
CA GLN A 152 -32.12 28.56 -8.11
C GLN A 152 -33.59 28.19 -8.31
N VAL A 153 -34.46 28.81 -7.52
CA VAL A 153 -35.91 28.55 -7.56
C VAL A 153 -36.61 29.85 -7.95
N HIS A 154 -37.49 29.75 -8.93
CA HIS A 154 -38.40 30.81 -9.31
C HIS A 154 -39.84 30.33 -9.08
N THR A 155 -40.64 31.13 -8.38
CA THR A 155 -42.04 30.81 -8.10
C THR A 155 -42.96 31.77 -8.83
N ALA A 156 -44.17 31.31 -9.14
CA ALA A 156 -45.24 32.18 -9.63
C ALA A 156 -45.74 33.09 -8.49
N SER A 157 -46.41 34.19 -8.86
CA SER A 157 -47.05 35.09 -7.90
C SER A 157 -48.03 34.32 -6.99
N GLY A 158 -47.99 34.61 -5.69
CA GLY A 158 -48.83 33.95 -4.68
C GLY A 158 -48.22 32.70 -4.03
N ILE A 159 -47.09 32.19 -4.51
CA ILE A 159 -46.33 31.13 -3.83
C ILE A 159 -45.18 31.75 -3.03
N ASN A 160 -45.20 31.54 -1.71
CA ASN A 160 -44.12 31.97 -0.84
C ASN A 160 -42.93 31.01 -0.97
N LEU A 161 -41.73 31.56 -1.17
CA LEU A 161 -40.49 30.78 -1.25
C LEU A 161 -40.22 29.97 0.04
N ALA A 162 -40.71 30.43 1.20
CA ALA A 162 -40.56 29.73 2.47
C ALA A 162 -41.30 28.38 2.50
N ASP A 163 -42.31 28.19 1.65
CA ASP A 163 -43.09 26.95 1.56
C ASP A 163 -42.45 25.93 0.60
N VAL A 164 -41.38 26.31 -0.11
CA VAL A 164 -40.70 25.43 -1.06
C VAL A 164 -39.70 24.53 -0.34
N GLN A 165 -39.87 23.22 -0.48
CA GLN A 165 -38.93 22.22 0.01
C GLN A 165 -38.19 21.54 -1.15
N ILE A 166 -36.85 21.49 -1.05
CA ILE A 166 -35.98 20.85 -2.05
C ILE A 166 -35.30 19.64 -1.41
N HIS A 167 -35.47 18.47 -2.02
CA HIS A 167 -34.77 17.24 -1.61
C HIS A 167 -33.78 16.81 -2.69
N VAL A 168 -32.49 16.80 -2.36
CA VAL A 168 -31.44 16.30 -3.25
C VAL A 168 -31.03 14.89 -2.85
N LEU A 169 -31.20 13.93 -3.76
CA LEU A 169 -30.83 12.52 -3.56
C LEU A 169 -29.66 12.14 -4.48
N GLN A 170 -28.51 11.77 -3.90
CA GLN A 170 -27.40 11.22 -4.68
C GLN A 170 -27.75 9.82 -5.20
N LYS A 171 -27.96 9.67 -6.51
CA LYS A 171 -28.30 8.38 -7.13
C LYS A 171 -27.09 7.50 -7.45
N LYS A 172 -25.94 8.10 -7.78
CA LYS A 172 -24.69 7.39 -8.09
C LYS A 172 -23.46 8.21 -7.70
N LYS A 173 -22.32 7.53 -7.52
CA LYS A 173 -20.99 8.16 -7.37
C LYS A 173 -20.39 8.40 -8.76
N LEU A 174 -19.59 9.47 -8.90
CA LEU A 174 -18.90 9.77 -10.16
C LEU A 174 -17.76 8.78 -10.44
N PHE A 175 -17.08 8.32 -9.39
CA PHE A 175 -15.94 7.43 -9.51
C PHE A 175 -16.25 6.03 -8.95
N PRO A 176 -15.62 4.99 -9.53
CA PRO A 176 -15.71 3.63 -9.03
C PRO A 176 -15.06 3.50 -7.65
N PHE A 177 -15.68 2.73 -6.76
CA PHE A 177 -15.10 2.33 -5.48
C PHE A 177 -15.11 0.81 -5.38
N GLY A 178 -13.94 0.21 -5.61
CA GLY A 178 -13.82 -1.21 -5.85
C GLY A 178 -12.65 -1.89 -5.17
N THR A 179 -12.59 -3.21 -5.35
CA THR A 179 -11.55 -4.07 -4.77
C THR A 179 -11.16 -5.21 -5.73
N ALA A 180 -9.98 -5.80 -5.50
CA ALA A 180 -9.59 -7.03 -6.16
C ALA A 180 -10.28 -8.23 -5.50
N VAL A 181 -10.91 -9.08 -6.30
CA VAL A 181 -11.71 -10.22 -5.83
C VAL A 181 -11.05 -11.52 -6.29
N ARG A 182 -10.82 -12.41 -5.32
CA ARG A 182 -10.23 -13.73 -5.59
C ARG A 182 -11.30 -14.66 -6.17
N GLY A 183 -11.28 -14.85 -7.49
CA GLY A 183 -12.29 -15.61 -8.22
C GLY A 183 -12.58 -17.02 -7.67
N SER A 184 -11.58 -17.74 -7.12
CA SER A 184 -11.86 -19.04 -6.48
C SER A 184 -12.77 -18.88 -5.26
N LYS A 185 -12.44 -17.98 -4.33
CA LYS A 185 -13.27 -17.79 -3.13
C LYS A 185 -14.65 -17.23 -3.46
N TYR A 186 -14.72 -16.40 -4.50
CA TYR A 186 -15.98 -15.81 -4.93
C TYR A 186 -16.89 -16.86 -5.58
N ASN A 187 -16.39 -17.67 -6.51
CA ASN A 187 -17.21 -18.63 -7.28
C ASN A 187 -17.65 -19.85 -6.45
N TYR A 188 -16.82 -20.36 -5.53
CA TYR A 188 -17.17 -21.58 -4.77
C TYR A 188 -18.18 -21.35 -3.64
N ASN A 189 -18.35 -20.11 -3.15
CA ASN A 189 -19.26 -19.77 -2.05
C ASN A 189 -20.54 -19.10 -2.58
N VAL A 190 -21.26 -19.81 -3.44
CA VAL A 190 -22.39 -19.26 -4.21
C VAL A 190 -23.65 -18.99 -3.38
N ALA A 191 -23.90 -19.76 -2.32
CA ALA A 191 -25.00 -19.55 -1.38
C ALA A 191 -24.48 -19.16 0.02
N GLY A 192 -24.91 -18.01 0.56
CA GLY A 192 -24.58 -17.59 1.94
C GLY A 192 -23.10 -17.26 2.20
N GLY A 193 -22.31 -17.05 1.16
CA GLY A 193 -20.88 -16.76 1.29
C GLY A 193 -20.64 -15.34 1.80
N ARG A 194 -20.30 -15.19 3.09
CA ARG A 194 -19.89 -13.92 3.73
C ARG A 194 -18.90 -13.09 2.90
N TYR A 195 -18.06 -13.75 2.11
CA TYR A 195 -17.14 -13.08 1.20
C TYR A 195 -17.86 -12.34 0.06
N GLY A 196 -18.79 -12.98 -0.66
CA GLY A 196 -19.56 -12.33 -1.72
C GLY A 196 -20.43 -11.20 -1.17
N ASP A 197 -21.13 -11.45 -0.06
CA ASP A 197 -21.99 -10.46 0.60
C ASP A 197 -21.20 -9.22 1.01
N PHE A 198 -19.99 -9.40 1.54
CA PHE A 198 -19.10 -8.29 1.87
C PHE A 198 -18.74 -7.47 0.62
N ILE A 199 -18.44 -8.14 -0.51
CA ILE A 199 -18.11 -7.43 -1.75
C ILE A 199 -19.30 -6.60 -2.23
N HIS A 200 -20.49 -7.18 -2.32
CA HIS A 200 -21.70 -6.49 -2.80
C HIS A 200 -22.18 -5.39 -1.85
N LYS A 201 -21.96 -5.54 -0.54
CA LYS A 201 -22.35 -4.53 0.46
C LYS A 201 -21.44 -3.29 0.44
N HIS A 202 -20.16 -3.46 0.15
CA HIS A 202 -19.15 -2.42 0.39
C HIS A 202 -18.54 -1.81 -0.88
N PHE A 203 -18.65 -2.49 -2.03
CA PHE A 203 -18.03 -2.06 -3.27
C PHE A 203 -19.03 -2.04 -4.43
N ASN A 204 -18.89 -1.06 -5.32
CA ASN A 204 -19.68 -0.99 -6.55
C ASN A 204 -18.87 -1.36 -7.79
N TRP A 205 -17.59 -1.72 -7.63
CA TRP A 205 -16.68 -2.17 -8.68
C TRP A 205 -15.81 -3.32 -8.16
N ALA A 206 -15.45 -4.25 -9.04
CA ALA A 206 -14.57 -5.37 -8.71
C ALA A 206 -13.70 -5.77 -9.90
N VAL A 207 -12.48 -6.22 -9.63
CA VAL A 207 -11.57 -6.80 -10.63
C VAL A 207 -11.18 -8.22 -10.24
N PRO A 208 -11.07 -9.17 -11.19
CA PRO A 208 -10.52 -10.49 -10.90
C PRO A 208 -9.03 -10.40 -10.54
N GLU A 209 -8.69 -10.71 -9.28
CA GLU A 209 -7.35 -10.54 -8.71
C GLU A 209 -6.24 -11.15 -9.59
N ASN A 210 -6.34 -12.47 -9.81
CA ASN A 210 -5.37 -13.23 -10.62
C ASN A 210 -6.03 -13.99 -11.77
N SER A 211 -7.36 -14.09 -11.78
CA SER A 211 -8.08 -15.00 -12.68
C SER A 211 -8.04 -14.58 -14.15
N LEU A 212 -7.67 -13.34 -14.46
CA LEU A 212 -7.45 -12.86 -15.82
C LEU A 212 -5.96 -12.80 -16.23
N LYS A 213 -5.03 -13.21 -15.36
CA LYS A 213 -3.60 -13.21 -15.69
C LYS A 213 -3.27 -14.37 -16.64
N TRP A 214 -2.29 -14.17 -17.51
CA TRP A 214 -1.85 -15.17 -18.48
C TRP A 214 -1.59 -16.56 -17.87
N PRO A 215 -0.84 -16.69 -16.74
CA PRO A 215 -0.62 -18.02 -16.15
C PRO A 215 -1.89 -18.71 -15.64
N ALA A 216 -2.95 -17.95 -15.36
CA ALA A 216 -4.23 -18.50 -14.92
C ALA A 216 -5.12 -18.90 -16.10
N ILE A 217 -5.06 -18.18 -17.23
CA ILE A 217 -5.86 -18.45 -18.43
C ILE A 217 -5.20 -19.54 -19.29
N GLU A 218 -3.88 -19.53 -19.44
CA GLU A 218 -3.13 -20.41 -20.33
C GLU A 218 -1.90 -20.99 -19.60
N PRO A 219 -2.11 -21.87 -18.60
CA PRO A 219 -1.00 -22.51 -17.88
C PRO A 219 -0.19 -23.45 -18.79
N THR A 220 -0.81 -23.96 -19.86
CA THR A 220 -0.16 -24.72 -20.92
C THR A 220 -0.37 -23.98 -22.24
N ARG A 221 0.72 -23.66 -22.93
CA ARG A 221 0.67 -22.95 -24.21
C ARG A 221 -0.31 -23.63 -25.18
N GLY A 222 -1.20 -22.85 -25.78
CA GLY A 222 -2.25 -23.29 -26.68
C GLY A 222 -3.53 -23.79 -26.00
N LYS A 223 -3.56 -23.96 -24.67
CA LYS A 223 -4.73 -24.46 -23.91
C LYS A 223 -5.32 -23.38 -23.00
N LYS A 224 -6.17 -22.52 -23.57
CA LYS A 224 -6.83 -21.43 -22.86
C LYS A 224 -8.06 -21.92 -22.07
N ASN A 225 -8.24 -21.44 -20.85
CA ASN A 225 -9.42 -21.66 -20.02
C ASN A 225 -9.89 -20.34 -19.38
N PHE A 226 -11.02 -19.81 -19.86
CA PHE A 226 -11.63 -18.58 -19.36
C PHE A 226 -12.78 -18.84 -18.38
N GLN A 227 -13.10 -20.09 -18.06
CA GLN A 227 -14.30 -20.41 -17.29
C GLN A 227 -14.34 -19.68 -15.94
N ARG A 228 -13.26 -19.80 -15.17
CA ARG A 228 -13.16 -19.20 -13.84
C ARG A 228 -13.35 -17.67 -13.81
N PRO A 229 -12.62 -16.86 -14.62
CA PRO A 229 -12.87 -15.43 -14.65
C PRO A 229 -14.25 -15.08 -15.21
N LEU A 230 -14.78 -15.84 -16.18
CA LEU A 230 -16.12 -15.57 -16.74
C LEU A 230 -17.23 -15.84 -15.74
N ASP A 231 -17.18 -16.94 -14.98
CA ASP A 231 -18.13 -17.24 -13.90
C ASP A 231 -18.21 -16.10 -12.88
N MET A 232 -17.04 -15.60 -12.48
CA MET A 232 -16.93 -14.47 -11.56
C MET A 232 -17.56 -13.21 -12.14
N ILE A 233 -17.24 -12.87 -13.39
CA ILE A 233 -17.76 -11.69 -14.08
C ILE A 233 -19.28 -11.77 -14.24
N HIS A 234 -19.81 -12.93 -14.62
CA HIS A 234 -21.24 -13.15 -14.77
C HIS A 234 -21.97 -13.00 -13.44
N ARG A 235 -21.43 -13.56 -12.36
CA ARG A 235 -22.04 -13.41 -11.02
C ARG A 235 -21.93 -12.00 -10.47
N LEU A 236 -20.84 -11.29 -10.70
CA LEU A 236 -20.74 -9.87 -10.33
C LEU A 236 -21.83 -9.07 -11.04
N LYS A 237 -21.98 -9.25 -12.36
CA LYS A 237 -22.98 -8.54 -13.17
C LYS A 237 -24.44 -8.85 -12.79
N SER A 238 -24.73 -10.04 -12.26
CA SER A 238 -26.11 -10.40 -11.87
C SER A 238 -26.59 -9.74 -10.58
N GLN A 239 -25.70 -9.08 -9.84
CA GLN A 239 -25.98 -8.48 -8.53
C GLN A 239 -25.89 -6.94 -8.52
N GLY A 240 -25.84 -6.31 -9.70
CA GLY A 240 -25.72 -4.86 -9.89
C GLY A 240 -24.29 -4.35 -9.94
#